data_AF-A0A7C5ZBB5-F1
#
_entry.id   AF-A0A7C5ZBB5-F1
#
_cell.length_a   1.000
_cell.length_b   1.000
_cell.length_c   1.000
_cell.angle_alpha   90.00
_cell.angle_beta   90.00
_cell.angle_gamma   90.00
#
_symmetry.space_group_name_H-M   'P 1'
#
loop_
_entity.id
_entity.type
_entity.pdbx_description
1 polymer ?
#
loop_
_entity_poly.entity_id
_entity_poly.type
_entity_poly.pdbx_seq_one_letter_code
_entity_poly.pdbx_strand_id
1 'polypeptide(L)'
;MKKTSEKGFTLVELIVTLVIVGILATAALYRYLDLSKVAMSGACRTNQFSLETAQAMHFSETCLKGQGRYAAQMEELTPYLRDGTTPICPGGGQYILQNSGRVVCTITNHQK
;
A
#
# COMPACT_ATOMS: atom_id res chain seq x y z
N MET A 1 32.74 54.22 7.34
CA MET A 1 32.31 52.87 6.92
C MET A 1 32.32 51.94 8.13
N LYS A 2 31.15 51.50 8.62
CA LYS A 2 31.04 50.56 9.74
C LYS A 2 31.35 49.16 9.22
N LYS A 3 32.46 48.54 9.64
CA LYS A 3 32.72 47.12 9.36
C LYS A 3 31.74 46.28 10.18
N THR A 4 30.80 45.64 9.51
CA THR A 4 29.99 44.56 10.09
C THR A 4 30.91 43.37 10.33
N SER A 5 31.09 43.00 11.59
CA SER A 5 31.84 41.79 11.94
C SER A 5 30.98 40.59 11.56
N GLU A 6 31.39 39.88 10.51
CA GLU A 6 30.75 38.64 10.10
C GLU A 6 31.07 37.58 11.15
N LYS A 7 30.09 37.27 12.01
CA LYS A 7 30.19 36.20 12.99
C LYS A 7 30.12 34.87 12.22
N GLY A 8 31.28 34.31 11.89
CA GLY A 8 31.38 32.97 11.34
C GLY A 8 30.87 31.92 12.32
N PHE A 9 30.10 30.96 11.81
CA PHE A 9 29.65 29.77 12.52
C PHE A 9 30.86 29.01 13.07
N THR A 10 30.84 28.59 14.34
CA THR A 10 31.99 27.86 14.91
C THR A 10 32.01 26.42 14.41
N LEU A 11 33.19 25.81 14.24
CA LEU A 11 33.29 24.39 13.87
C LEU A 11 32.56 23.48 14.88
N VAL A 12 32.57 23.87 16.15
CA VAL A 12 31.88 23.15 17.23
C VAL A 12 30.37 23.14 17.01
N GLU A 13 29.80 24.26 16.59
CA GLU A 13 28.36 24.41 16.33
C GLU A 13 27.90 23.50 15.19
N LEU A 14 28.71 23.37 14.14
CA LEU A 14 28.44 22.46 13.04
C LEU A 14 28.51 20.98 13.48
N ILE A 15 29.50 20.62 14.30
CA ILE A 15 29.68 19.25 14.80
C ILE A 15 28.50 18.84 15.69
N VAL A 16 28.13 19.69 16.66
CA VAL A 16 27.01 19.40 17.57
C VAL A 16 25.71 19.25 16.77
N THR A 17 25.48 20.09 15.77
CA THR A 17 24.28 20.01 14.92
C THR A 17 24.23 18.70 14.13
N LEU A 18 25.35 18.26 13.54
CA LEU A 18 25.44 16.98 12.83
C LEU A 18 25.17 15.79 13.74
N VAL A 19 25.67 15.83 14.99
CA VAL A 19 25.39 14.78 15.98
C VAL A 19 23.90 14.71 16.31
N ILE A 20 23.26 15.85 16.56
CA ILE A 20 21.82 15.91 16.89
C ILE A 20 20.99 15.41 15.70
N VAL A 21 21.27 15.88 14.48
CA VAL A 21 20.56 15.44 13.26
C VAL A 21 20.76 13.94 13.01
N GLY A 22 21.96 13.39 13.25
CA GLY A 22 22.21 11.95 13.11
C GLY A 22 21.36 11.09 14.04
N ILE A 23 21.20 11.52 15.30
CA ILE A 23 20.34 10.83 16.28
C ILE A 23 18.86 10.92 15.87
N LEU A 24 18.40 12.10 15.45
CA LEU A 24 17.01 12.28 15.01
C LEU A 24 16.70 11.50 13.73
N ALA A 25 17.63 11.47 12.77
CA ALA A 25 17.46 10.77 11.49
C ALA A 25 17.32 9.26 11.67
N THR A 26 18.12 8.65 12.54
CA THR A 26 18.03 7.21 12.83
C THR A 26 16.70 6.85 13.50
N ALA A 27 16.23 7.65 14.46
CA ALA A 27 14.92 7.45 15.09
C ALA A 27 13.76 7.57 14.07
N ALA A 28 13.83 8.54 13.15
CA ALA A 28 12.84 8.73 12.10
C ALA A 28 12.79 7.56 11.10
N LEU A 29 13.96 7.01 10.74
CA LEU A 29 14.07 5.88 9.81
C LEU A 29 13.30 4.65 10.30
N TYR A 30 13.45 4.27 11.58
CA TYR A 30 12.73 3.13 12.13
C TYR A 30 11.21 3.31 12.07
N ARG A 31 10.71 4.52 12.36
CA ARG A 31 9.28 4.84 12.27
C ARG A 31 8.77 4.78 10.83
N TYR A 32 9.55 5.29 9.88
CA TYR A 32 9.19 5.26 8.47
C TYR A 32 8.99 3.83 7.95
N LEU A 33 9.89 2.91 8.29
CA LEU A 33 9.80 1.51 7.85
C LEU A 33 8.55 0.78 8.36
N ASP A 34 8.11 1.08 9.59
CA ASP A 34 6.88 0.51 10.16
C ASP A 34 5.64 1.07 9.44
N LEU A 35 5.57 2.40 9.31
CA LEU A 35 4.47 3.10 8.63
C LEU A 35 4.30 2.64 7.18
N SER A 36 5.41 2.45 6.45
CA SER A 36 5.36 1.92 5.08
C SER A 36 4.73 0.53 5.02
N LYS A 37 5.04 -0.37 5.95
CA LYS A 37 4.45 -1.72 6.01
C LYS A 37 2.95 -1.65 6.30
N VAL A 38 2.55 -0.82 7.25
CA VAL A 38 1.13 -0.62 7.58
C VAL A 38 0.38 -0.04 6.38
N ALA A 39 0.94 0.97 5.71
CA ALA A 39 0.34 1.57 4.52
C ALA A 39 0.18 0.57 3.36
N MET A 40 1.21 -0.24 3.10
CA MET A 40 1.14 -1.30 2.08
C MET A 40 0.07 -2.34 2.42
N SER A 41 -0.04 -2.75 3.69
CA SER A 41 -1.06 -3.71 4.14
C SER A 41 -2.48 -3.14 4.00
N GLY A 42 -2.69 -1.87 4.38
CA GLY A 42 -3.97 -1.19 4.25
C GLY A 42 -4.40 -1.02 2.79
N ALA A 43 -3.49 -0.60 1.92
CA ALA A 43 -3.78 -0.49 0.49
C ALA A 43 -4.08 -1.86 -0.15
N CYS A 44 -3.35 -2.92 0.25
CA CYS A 44 -3.65 -4.28 -0.20
C CYS A 44 -5.03 -4.76 0.28
N ARG A 45 -5.43 -4.42 1.51
CA ARG A 45 -6.75 -4.72 2.06
C ARG A 45 -7.86 -4.02 1.26
N THR A 46 -7.69 -2.74 0.95
CA THR A 46 -8.63 -1.99 0.09
C THR A 46 -8.78 -2.63 -1.28
N ASN A 47 -7.68 -3.04 -1.90
CA ASN A 47 -7.71 -3.72 -3.19
C ASN A 47 -8.44 -5.07 -3.13
N GLN A 48 -8.23 -5.86 -2.06
CA GLN A 48 -8.99 -7.10 -1.83
C GLN A 48 -10.50 -6.82 -1.76
N PHE A 49 -10.93 -5.83 -0.98
CA PHE A 49 -12.35 -5.46 -0.89
C PHE A 49 -12.95 -4.98 -2.22
N SER A 50 -12.20 -4.20 -3.01
CA SER A 50 -12.63 -3.80 -4.35
C SER A 50 -12.85 -5.03 -5.25
N LEU A 51 -11.95 -6.02 -5.18
CA LEU A 51 -12.08 -7.25 -5.95
C LEU A 51 -13.22 -8.15 -5.42
N GLU A 52 -13.45 -8.21 -4.12
CA GLU A 52 -14.60 -8.92 -3.53
C GLU A 52 -15.93 -8.27 -3.93
N THR A 53 -15.96 -6.95 -4.03
CA THR A 53 -17.13 -6.21 -4.54
C THR A 53 -17.37 -6.55 -6.02
N ALA A 54 -16.30 -6.64 -6.82
CA ALA A 54 -16.38 -7.10 -8.20
C ALA A 54 -16.81 -8.57 -8.31
N GLN A 55 -16.37 -9.45 -7.40
CA GLN A 55 -16.86 -10.84 -7.29
C GLN A 55 -18.37 -10.87 -7.04
N ALA A 56 -18.88 -10.05 -6.11
CA ALA A 56 -20.30 -9.98 -5.81
C ALA A 56 -21.14 -9.49 -7.01
N MET A 57 -20.63 -8.50 -7.76
CA MET A 57 -21.27 -8.03 -8.99
C MET A 57 -21.29 -9.11 -10.07
N HIS A 58 -20.16 -9.79 -10.30
CA HIS A 58 -20.08 -10.90 -11.24
C HIS A 58 -21.02 -12.05 -10.86
N PHE A 59 -21.05 -12.42 -9.59
CA PHE A 59 -21.96 -13.45 -9.07
C PHE A 59 -23.43 -13.07 -9.30
N SER A 60 -23.79 -11.81 -9.08
CA SER A 60 -25.15 -11.33 -9.31
C SER A 60 -25.53 -11.45 -10.80
N GLU A 61 -24.63 -11.11 -11.72
CA GLU A 61 -24.87 -11.26 -13.15
C GLU A 61 -24.98 -12.73 -13.58
N THR A 62 -24.12 -13.61 -13.07
CA THR A 62 -24.18 -15.04 -13.40
C THR A 62 -25.42 -15.71 -12.78
N CYS A 63 -25.93 -15.21 -11.66
CA CYS A 63 -27.23 -15.62 -11.11
C CYS A 63 -28.38 -15.31 -12.07
N LEU A 64 -28.39 -14.13 -12.70
CA LEU A 64 -29.40 -13.78 -13.70
C LEU A 64 -29.34 -14.69 -14.93
N LYS A 65 -28.16 -15.25 -15.24
CA LYS A 65 -27.94 -16.23 -16.31
C LYS A 65 -28.15 -17.69 -15.86
N GLY A 66 -28.57 -17.92 -14.61
CA GLY A 66 -28.85 -19.25 -14.05
C GLY A 66 -27.63 -20.08 -13.67
N GLN A 67 -26.41 -19.51 -13.63
CA GLN A 67 -25.18 -20.22 -13.26
C GLN A 67 -24.74 -20.00 -11.81
N GLY A 68 -25.02 -18.82 -11.25
CA GLY A 68 -24.72 -18.46 -9.86
C GLY A 68 -23.30 -18.83 -9.41
N ARG A 69 -22.29 -18.27 -10.08
CA ARG A 69 -20.88 -18.56 -9.80
C ARG A 69 -20.06 -17.30 -9.60
N TYR A 70 -19.06 -17.42 -8.75
CA TYR A 70 -17.98 -16.44 -8.63
C TYR A 70 -17.04 -16.55 -9.85
N ALA A 71 -16.31 -15.48 -10.12
CA ALA A 71 -15.31 -15.46 -11.18
C ALA A 71 -14.14 -16.36 -10.80
N ALA A 72 -13.75 -17.24 -11.73
CA ALA A 72 -12.63 -18.17 -11.56
C ALA A 72 -11.31 -17.54 -12.04
N GLN A 73 -11.40 -16.57 -12.95
CA GLN A 73 -10.25 -15.88 -13.53
C GLN A 73 -10.35 -14.37 -13.28
N MET A 74 -9.19 -13.73 -13.13
CA MET A 74 -9.10 -12.30 -12.81
C MET A 74 -9.65 -11.41 -13.94
N GLU A 75 -9.54 -11.90 -15.18
CA GLU A 75 -10.02 -11.27 -16.41
C GLU A 75 -11.54 -11.08 -16.38
N GLU A 76 -12.28 -11.99 -15.73
CA GLU A 76 -13.73 -11.90 -15.59
C GLU A 76 -14.18 -10.73 -14.69
N LEU A 77 -13.28 -10.20 -13.85
CA LEU A 77 -13.56 -9.07 -12.98
C LEU A 77 -13.22 -7.72 -13.61
N THR A 78 -12.40 -7.70 -14.66
CA THR A 78 -11.99 -6.45 -15.34
C THR A 78 -13.14 -5.52 -15.74
N PRO A 79 -14.32 -5.99 -16.22
CA PRO A 79 -15.42 -5.08 -16.57
C PRO A 79 -16.05 -4.37 -15.35
N TYR A 80 -15.86 -4.90 -14.14
CA TYR A 80 -16.39 -4.30 -12.91
C TYR A 80 -15.37 -3.42 -12.18
N LEU A 81 -14.13 -3.35 -12.69
CA LEU A 81 -13.08 -2.52 -12.14
C LEU A 81 -13.01 -1.18 -12.87
N ARG A 82 -12.91 -0.10 -12.09
CA ARG A 82 -13.00 1.28 -12.62
C ARG A 82 -11.94 1.61 -13.67
N ASP A 83 -10.73 1.09 -13.49
CA ASP A 83 -9.59 1.33 -14.39
C ASP A 83 -9.39 0.19 -15.41
N GLY A 84 -10.32 -0.79 -15.47
CA GLY A 84 -10.24 -1.95 -16.38
C GLY A 84 -9.01 -2.85 -16.18
N THR A 85 -8.22 -2.59 -15.14
CA THR A 85 -6.96 -3.28 -14.83
C THR A 85 -7.03 -3.89 -13.45
N THR A 86 -6.40 -5.05 -13.30
CA THR A 86 -6.32 -5.72 -12.00
C THR A 86 -5.33 -4.98 -11.12
N PRO A 87 -5.70 -4.56 -9.90
CA PRO A 87 -4.78 -3.87 -9.02
C PRO A 87 -3.60 -4.77 -8.68
N ILE A 88 -2.43 -4.15 -8.48
CA ILE A 88 -1.22 -4.84 -8.02
C ILE A 88 -1.09 -4.61 -6.52
N CYS A 89 -0.66 -5.63 -5.76
CA CYS A 89 -0.35 -5.42 -4.35
C CYS A 89 0.88 -4.51 -4.23
N PRO A 90 0.83 -3.42 -3.44
CA PRO A 90 1.99 -2.55 -3.26
C PRO A 90 3.17 -3.24 -2.55
N GLY A 91 2.93 -4.38 -1.89
CA GLY A 91 3.99 -5.24 -1.35
C GLY A 91 4.56 -6.26 -2.36
N GLY A 92 4.11 -6.27 -3.61
CA GLY A 92 4.54 -7.21 -4.65
C GLY A 92 3.81 -8.56 -4.66
N GLY A 93 2.78 -8.72 -3.84
CA GLY A 93 1.95 -9.93 -3.81
C GLY A 93 0.98 -10.05 -4.98
N GLN A 94 0.51 -11.28 -5.21
CA GLN A 94 -0.56 -11.56 -6.18
C GLN A 94 -1.88 -11.80 -5.46
N TYR A 95 -3.00 -11.53 -6.13
CA TYR A 95 -4.33 -11.80 -5.60
C TYR A 95 -4.83 -13.14 -6.13
N ILE A 96 -5.39 -13.94 -5.23
CA ILE A 96 -5.98 -15.25 -5.51
C ILE A 96 -7.48 -15.14 -5.21
N LEU A 97 -8.28 -15.49 -6.20
CA LEU A 97 -9.73 -15.55 -6.10
C LEU A 97 -10.14 -16.88 -5.49
N GLN A 98 -11.01 -16.86 -4.48
CA GLN A 98 -11.59 -18.08 -3.92
C GLN A 98 -13.01 -18.28 -4.45
N ASN A 99 -13.43 -19.54 -4.55
CA ASN A 99 -14.79 -19.89 -4.97
C ASN A 99 -15.88 -19.47 -3.94
N SER A 100 -15.48 -18.86 -2.84
CA SER A 100 -16.36 -18.22 -1.84
C SER A 100 -16.63 -16.74 -2.14
N GLY A 101 -16.04 -16.17 -3.21
CA GLY A 101 -16.09 -14.74 -3.50
C GLY A 101 -15.07 -13.91 -2.71
N ARG A 102 -14.34 -14.53 -1.78
CA ARG A 102 -13.25 -13.90 -1.01
C ARG A 102 -12.00 -13.76 -1.89
N VAL A 103 -11.26 -12.68 -1.69
CA VAL A 103 -9.98 -12.45 -2.36
C VAL A 103 -8.86 -12.40 -1.34
N VAL A 104 -7.78 -13.15 -1.57
CA VAL A 104 -6.62 -13.19 -0.68
C VAL A 104 -5.35 -12.81 -1.41
N CYS A 105 -4.48 -12.06 -0.74
CA CYS A 105 -3.15 -11.78 -1.25
C CYS A 105 -2.17 -12.91 -0.87
N THR A 106 -1.20 -13.24 -1.71
CA THR A 106 -0.13 -14.22 -1.41
C THR A 106 0.75 -13.83 -0.22
N ILE A 107 0.80 -12.55 0.15
CA ILE A 107 1.57 -12.05 1.29
C ILE A 107 0.78 -12.25 2.58
N THR A 108 1.27 -13.11 3.47
CA THR A 108 0.61 -13.52 4.73
C THR A 108 0.27 -12.34 5.65
N ASN A 109 1.13 -11.31 5.68
CA ASN A 109 0.91 -10.11 6.50
C ASN A 109 -0.21 -9.18 5.97
N HIS A 110 -0.75 -9.44 4.78
CA HIS A 110 -1.84 -8.66 4.19
C HIS A 110 -3.18 -9.44 4.17
N GLN A 111 -3.23 -10.64 4.77
CA GLN A 111 -4.41 -11.51 4.76
C GLN A 111 -5.37 -11.31 5.94
N LYS A 112 -5.01 -10.50 6.94
CA LYS A 112 -5.87 -10.17 8.09
C LYS A 112 -6.69 -8.91 7.84
#